data_AF-A0A9D8QGM8-F1
#
_entry.id   AF-A0A9D8QGM8-F1
#
_cell.length_a   1.000
_cell.length_b   1.000
_cell.length_c   1.000
_cell.angle_alpha   90.00
_cell.angle_beta   90.00
_cell.angle_gamma   90.00
#
_symmetry.space_group_name_H-M   'P 1'
#
loop_
_entity.id
_entity.type
_entity.pdbx_description
1 polymer ?
#
loop_
_entity_poly.entity_id
_entity_poly.type
_entity_poly.pdbx_seq_one_letter_code
_entity_poly.pdbx_strand_id
1 'polypeptide(L)'
;MSAIAKADATGRSTRRRKVNRFKQRPNSPPEGKPWFWLTKEMMDSPAWAVLCEDPNAVMAVLRVSYEHMAHGGTMNGELPATYRDFHRWRIPQGGITKALIRACALGFLRRTGRGQRSNGRFRGAPSQWALEWLPLADGTFESNRWKKLETEEEARAAVVRAMAEHGGAGEHPRQDIISDIDSIAEKPAVSRVNRLRKTA
;
A
#
# COMPACT_ATOMS: atom_id res chain seq x y z
N MET A 1 -11.32 -43.34 -12.41
CA MET A 1 -10.39 -42.30 -12.89
C MET A 1 -11.09 -40.95 -12.81
N SER A 2 -10.67 -40.06 -11.90
CA SER A 2 -11.31 -38.75 -11.72
C SER A 2 -10.75 -37.78 -12.76
N ALA A 3 -11.62 -37.27 -13.64
CA ALA A 3 -11.25 -36.30 -14.67
C ALA A 3 -10.59 -35.06 -14.04
N ILE A 4 -9.36 -34.77 -14.49
CA ILE A 4 -8.65 -33.52 -14.19
C ILE A 4 -9.46 -32.40 -14.84
N ALA A 5 -10.07 -31.53 -14.02
CA ALA A 5 -10.76 -30.36 -14.51
C ALA A 5 -9.75 -29.45 -15.23
N LYS A 6 -10.10 -28.97 -16.43
CA LYS A 6 -9.27 -28.06 -17.24
C LYS A 6 -8.75 -26.92 -16.36
N ALA A 7 -7.44 -26.69 -16.41
CA ALA A 7 -6.81 -25.55 -15.78
C ALA A 7 -7.46 -24.24 -16.28
N ASP A 8 -7.53 -23.23 -15.43
CA ASP A 8 -7.93 -21.89 -15.88
C ASP A 8 -6.91 -21.33 -16.90
N ALA A 9 -7.20 -20.17 -17.50
CA ALA A 9 -6.32 -19.53 -18.50
C ALA A 9 -4.89 -19.25 -17.97
N THR A 10 -4.68 -19.36 -16.65
CA THR A 10 -3.40 -19.16 -15.97
C THR A 10 -2.70 -20.50 -15.64
N GLY A 11 -3.24 -21.64 -16.09
CA GLY A 11 -2.65 -22.96 -15.85
C GLY A 11 -2.83 -23.50 -14.43
N ARG A 12 -3.60 -22.82 -13.57
CA ARG A 12 -3.86 -23.28 -12.21
C ARG A 12 -5.04 -24.27 -12.23
N SER A 13 -4.84 -25.42 -11.59
CA SER A 13 -5.90 -26.43 -11.51
C SER A 13 -7.03 -25.92 -10.61
N THR A 14 -8.21 -25.68 -11.17
CA THR A 14 -9.40 -25.40 -10.37
C THR A 14 -10.09 -26.72 -10.06
N ARG A 15 -9.83 -27.28 -8.87
CA ARG A 15 -10.60 -28.45 -8.42
C ARG A 15 -12.02 -27.99 -8.15
N ARG A 16 -12.98 -28.45 -8.96
CA ARG A 16 -14.40 -28.20 -8.72
C ARG A 16 -14.82 -28.93 -7.44
N ARG A 17 -14.79 -28.25 -6.30
CA ARG A 17 -15.24 -28.80 -5.01
C ARG A 17 -16.77 -28.90 -5.07
N LYS A 18 -17.34 -30.08 -4.83
CA LYS A 18 -18.77 -30.23 -4.55
C LYS A 18 -19.05 -29.56 -3.20
N VAL A 19 -19.39 -28.28 -3.22
CA VAL A 19 -19.80 -27.55 -2.02
C VAL A 19 -21.30 -27.72 -1.82
N ASN A 20 -21.69 -28.23 -0.66
CA ASN A 20 -23.08 -28.19 -0.24
C ASN A 20 -23.42 -26.74 0.10
N ARG A 21 -24.22 -26.08 -0.75
CA ARG A 21 -24.58 -24.65 -0.65
C ARG A 21 -25.11 -24.24 0.73
N PHE A 22 -25.58 -25.20 1.53
CA PHE A 22 -26.20 -24.99 2.82
C PHE A 22 -25.28 -25.18 4.03
N LYS A 23 -24.05 -25.68 3.88
CA LYS A 23 -23.22 -26.09 5.05
C LYS A 23 -21.86 -25.42 5.19
N GLN A 24 -21.34 -24.73 4.19
CA GLN A 24 -20.08 -24.00 4.34
C GLN A 24 -20.14 -22.74 3.48
N ARG A 25 -19.83 -21.58 4.07
CA ARG A 25 -19.45 -20.40 3.30
C ARG A 25 -17.96 -20.56 2.95
N PRO A 26 -17.60 -21.10 1.78
CA PRO A 26 -16.18 -21.20 1.42
C PRO A 26 -15.59 -19.79 1.44
N ASN A 27 -14.42 -19.63 2.07
CA ASN A 27 -13.72 -18.35 2.18
C ASN A 27 -14.46 -17.28 3.02
N SER A 28 -15.11 -17.68 4.12
CA SER A 28 -15.65 -16.77 5.14
C SER A 28 -14.65 -16.53 6.28
N PRO A 29 -14.84 -15.47 7.10
CA PRO A 29 -14.03 -15.29 8.29
C PRO A 29 -14.05 -16.54 9.17
N PRO A 30 -12.97 -16.83 9.90
CA PRO A 30 -13.07 -17.70 11.06
C PRO A 30 -14.08 -17.11 12.06
N GLU A 31 -14.93 -17.97 12.61
CA GLU A 31 -15.96 -17.55 13.57
C GLU A 31 -15.33 -16.93 14.83
N GLY A 32 -15.85 -15.78 15.25
CA GLY A 32 -15.42 -15.08 16.46
C GLY A 32 -13.99 -14.53 16.45
N LYS A 33 -13.28 -14.55 15.31
CA LYS A 33 -11.92 -14.03 15.19
C LYS A 33 -11.86 -12.83 14.27
N PRO A 34 -11.11 -11.79 14.65
CA PRO A 34 -10.86 -10.68 13.74
C PRO A 34 -9.96 -11.14 12.60
N TRP A 35 -10.17 -10.52 11.44
CA TRP A 35 -9.54 -10.89 10.18
C TRP A 35 -9.65 -9.69 9.23
N PHE A 36 -8.87 -9.69 8.15
CA PHE A 36 -8.98 -8.67 7.11
C PHE A 36 -8.71 -9.29 5.74
N TRP A 37 -9.28 -8.68 4.70
CA TRP A 37 -9.08 -9.11 3.32
C TRP A 37 -7.97 -8.33 2.64
N LEU A 38 -7.17 -9.06 1.87
CA LEU A 38 -6.42 -8.52 0.74
C LEU A 38 -6.98 -9.18 -0.52
N THR A 39 -7.25 -8.38 -1.54
CA THR A 39 -7.75 -8.91 -2.81
C THR A 39 -6.58 -9.36 -3.69
N LYS A 40 -6.82 -10.32 -4.58
CA LYS A 40 -5.83 -10.71 -5.60
C LYS A 40 -5.40 -9.50 -6.43
N GLU A 41 -6.36 -8.66 -6.81
CA GLU A 41 -6.10 -7.44 -7.60
C GLU A 41 -5.12 -6.50 -6.90
N MET A 42 -5.27 -6.30 -5.58
CA MET A 42 -4.30 -5.52 -4.81
C MET A 42 -2.92 -6.17 -4.84
N MET A 43 -2.84 -7.47 -4.60
CA MET A 43 -1.55 -8.18 -4.54
C MET A 43 -0.82 -8.23 -5.88
N ASP A 44 -1.56 -8.22 -6.99
CA ASP A 44 -1.01 -8.18 -8.36
C ASP A 44 -0.70 -6.75 -8.83
N SER A 45 -1.04 -5.72 -8.04
CA SER A 45 -0.84 -4.33 -8.44
C SER A 45 0.64 -3.91 -8.40
N PRO A 46 1.08 -3.01 -9.30
CA PRO A 46 2.44 -2.45 -9.24
C PRO A 46 2.72 -1.72 -7.93
N ALA A 47 1.71 -1.06 -7.37
CA ALA A 47 1.80 -0.41 -6.07
C ALA A 47 2.16 -1.40 -4.95
N TRP A 48 1.59 -2.61 -4.96
CA TRP A 48 1.89 -3.64 -3.98
C TRP A 48 3.28 -4.24 -4.17
N ALA A 49 3.69 -4.48 -5.43
CA ALA A 49 5.05 -4.93 -5.74
C ALA A 49 6.09 -3.95 -5.18
N VAL A 50 5.93 -2.65 -5.44
CA VAL A 50 6.80 -1.60 -4.91
C VAL A 50 6.67 -1.46 -3.39
N LEU A 51 5.50 -1.70 -2.79
CA LEU A 51 5.36 -1.74 -1.33
C LEU A 51 6.26 -2.83 -0.73
N CYS A 52 6.28 -4.03 -1.34
CA CYS A 52 7.03 -5.19 -0.88
C CYS A 52 8.56 -5.05 -0.97
N GLU A 53 9.09 -4.12 -1.77
CA GLU A 53 10.52 -3.79 -1.78
C GLU A 53 11.02 -3.25 -0.44
N ASP A 54 10.13 -2.68 0.40
CA ASP A 54 10.45 -2.21 1.74
C ASP A 54 9.62 -2.97 2.79
N PRO A 55 10.22 -3.95 3.50
CA PRO A 55 9.54 -4.71 4.55
C PRO A 55 8.91 -3.83 5.62
N ASN A 56 9.49 -2.65 5.93
CA ASN A 56 8.94 -1.77 6.95
C ASN A 56 7.62 -1.13 6.51
N ALA A 57 7.48 -0.81 5.22
CA ALA A 57 6.25 -0.25 4.67
C ALA A 57 5.12 -1.29 4.69
N VAL A 58 5.41 -2.55 4.33
CA VAL A 58 4.47 -3.66 4.50
C VAL A 58 4.06 -3.81 5.97
N MET A 59 5.03 -3.81 6.89
CA MET A 59 4.76 -3.91 8.33
C MET A 59 3.92 -2.74 8.85
N ALA A 60 4.08 -1.54 8.31
CA ALA A 60 3.24 -0.39 8.66
C ALA A 60 1.77 -0.62 8.24
N VAL A 61 1.54 -1.09 7.00
CA VAL A 61 0.19 -1.45 6.53
C VAL A 61 -0.42 -2.55 7.40
N LEU A 62 0.35 -3.59 7.72
CA LEU A 62 -0.10 -4.69 8.58
C LEU A 62 -0.38 -4.21 10.02
N ARG A 63 0.41 -3.29 10.57
CA ARG A 63 0.16 -2.72 11.90
C ARG A 63 -1.16 -1.95 11.95
N VAL A 64 -1.47 -1.16 10.93
CA VAL A 64 -2.76 -0.45 10.86
C VAL A 64 -3.90 -1.43 10.61
N SER A 65 -3.69 -2.47 9.79
CA SER A 65 -4.65 -3.56 9.60
C SER A 65 -4.95 -4.32 10.90
N TYR A 66 -3.93 -4.52 11.74
CA TYR A 66 -4.07 -5.08 13.07
C TYR A 66 -4.91 -4.18 13.99
N GLU A 67 -4.71 -2.87 13.95
CA GLU A 67 -5.55 -1.92 14.70
C GLU A 67 -7.01 -2.03 14.25
N HIS A 68 -7.25 -2.01 12.94
CA HIS A 68 -8.59 -2.16 12.36
C HIS A 68 -9.29 -3.44 12.85
N MET A 69 -8.56 -4.55 12.85
CA MET A 69 -9.02 -5.83 13.40
C MET A 69 -9.34 -5.76 14.89
N ALA A 70 -8.54 -5.06 15.69
CA ALA A 70 -8.77 -4.87 17.12
C ALA A 70 -10.06 -4.06 17.41
N HIS A 71 -10.46 -3.17 16.49
CA HIS A 71 -11.72 -2.42 16.53
C HIS A 71 -12.88 -3.13 15.83
N GLY A 72 -12.82 -4.45 15.62
CA GLY A 72 -13.89 -5.21 14.98
C GLY A 72 -14.14 -4.85 13.51
N GLY A 73 -13.23 -4.09 12.90
CA GLY A 73 -13.31 -3.67 11.50
C GLY A 73 -14.30 -2.55 11.19
N THR A 74 -14.68 -1.75 12.19
CA THR A 74 -15.70 -0.68 12.02
C THR A 74 -15.13 0.74 12.08
N MET A 75 -13.93 0.91 12.65
CA MET A 75 -13.34 2.22 12.96
C MET A 75 -12.32 2.70 11.92
N ASN A 76 -12.42 2.25 10.67
CA ASN A 76 -11.47 2.65 9.63
C ASN A 76 -11.52 4.17 9.42
N GLY A 77 -10.35 4.83 9.39
CA GLY A 77 -10.25 6.29 9.39
C GLY A 77 -10.09 6.93 10.75
N GLU A 78 -10.34 6.20 11.83
CA GLU A 78 -10.16 6.66 13.21
C GLU A 78 -9.11 5.82 13.96
N LEU A 79 -8.35 4.98 13.24
CA LEU A 79 -7.44 3.98 13.81
C LEU A 79 -6.24 4.65 14.49
N PRO A 80 -6.13 4.62 15.83
CA PRO A 80 -5.04 5.26 16.53
C PRO A 80 -3.74 4.44 16.39
N ALA A 81 -2.66 5.08 15.96
CA ALA A 81 -1.34 4.44 15.98
C ALA A 81 -0.24 5.46 16.32
N THR A 82 0.51 5.16 17.38
CA THR A 82 1.66 5.96 17.81
C THR A 82 2.96 5.44 17.19
N TYR A 83 4.00 6.27 17.19
CA TYR A 83 5.36 5.86 16.81
C TYR A 83 5.85 4.64 17.63
N ARG A 84 5.48 4.58 18.91
CA ARG A 84 5.82 3.47 19.81
C ARG A 84 5.13 2.18 19.39
N ASP A 85 3.91 2.25 18.86
CA ASP A 85 3.17 1.06 18.42
C ASP A 85 3.82 0.45 17.18
N PHE A 86 4.27 1.27 16.23
CA PHE A 86 5.05 0.81 15.07
C PHE A 86 6.40 0.22 15.50
N HIS A 87 7.07 0.84 16.48
CA HIS A 87 8.32 0.30 17.01
C HIS A 87 8.14 -1.06 17.68
N ARG A 88 7.08 -1.22 18.49
CA ARG A 88 6.70 -2.52 19.08
C ARG A 88 6.36 -3.55 18.00
N TRP A 89 5.82 -3.09 16.87
CA TRP A 89 5.57 -3.89 15.67
C TRP A 89 6.82 -4.13 14.80
N ARG A 90 8.01 -4.03 15.40
CA ARG A 90 9.32 -4.37 14.81
C ARG A 90 9.78 -3.44 13.68
N ILE A 91 9.19 -2.25 13.55
CA ILE A 91 9.70 -1.23 12.63
C ILE A 91 10.75 -0.40 13.37
N PRO A 92 12.02 -0.34 12.90
CA PRO A 92 13.06 0.43 13.58
C PRO A 92 12.70 1.91 13.63
N GLN A 93 13.11 2.60 14.69
CA GLN A 93 12.72 4.00 14.92
C GLN A 93 13.05 4.91 13.72
N GLY A 94 14.22 4.75 13.09
CA GLY A 94 14.60 5.51 11.89
C GLY A 94 13.86 5.12 10.60
N GLY A 95 13.19 3.96 10.58
CA GLY A 95 12.46 3.45 9.42
C GLY A 95 10.97 3.79 9.41
N ILE A 96 10.38 4.13 10.56
CA ILE A 96 8.92 4.33 10.69
C ILE A 96 8.42 5.45 9.77
N THR A 97 9.07 6.62 9.80
CA THR A 97 8.65 7.75 8.94
C THR A 97 8.70 7.39 7.46
N LYS A 98 9.81 6.78 7.03
CA LYS A 98 10.02 6.31 5.65
C LYS A 98 8.96 5.30 5.22
N ALA A 99 8.67 4.32 6.08
CA ALA A 99 7.65 3.29 5.86
C ALA A 99 6.24 3.89 5.71
N LEU A 100 5.87 4.82 6.58
CA LEU A 100 4.56 5.48 6.54
C LEU A 100 4.42 6.36 5.30
N ILE A 101 5.45 7.12 4.92
CA ILE A 101 5.45 7.92 3.69
C ILE A 101 5.27 7.01 2.47
N ARG A 102 6.05 5.93 2.38
CA ARG A 102 5.96 4.96 1.29
C ARG A 102 4.56 4.35 1.19
N ALA A 103 4.02 3.85 2.30
CA ALA A 103 2.68 3.26 2.35
C ALA A 103 1.57 4.26 2.00
N CYS A 104 1.73 5.53 2.38
CA CYS A 104 0.82 6.60 1.96
C CYS A 104 0.94 6.98 0.50
N ALA A 105 2.16 7.08 -0.04
CA ALA A 105 2.42 7.42 -1.43
C ALA A 105 1.82 6.39 -2.39
N LEU A 106 1.98 5.10 -2.05
CA LEU A 106 1.45 3.96 -2.79
C LEU A 106 -0.07 3.77 -2.62
N GLY A 107 -0.71 4.56 -1.74
CA GLY A 107 -2.17 4.57 -1.61
C GLY A 107 -2.73 3.38 -0.85
N PHE A 108 -1.97 2.78 0.07
CA PHE A 108 -2.46 1.75 1.01
C PHE A 108 -2.86 2.34 2.36
N LEU A 109 -2.17 3.38 2.81
CA LEU A 109 -2.49 4.11 4.04
C LEU A 109 -2.90 5.55 3.76
N ARG A 110 -3.78 6.07 4.61
CA ARG A 110 -4.10 7.49 4.70
C ARG A 110 -3.95 7.95 6.14
N ARG A 111 -3.26 9.07 6.36
CA ARG A 111 -3.32 9.76 7.66
C ARG A 111 -4.54 10.66 7.67
N THR A 112 -5.50 10.36 8.54
CA THR A 112 -6.77 11.09 8.68
C THR A 112 -6.71 12.13 9.80
N GLY A 113 -5.89 11.90 10.82
CA GLY A 113 -5.67 12.82 11.93
C GLY A 113 -4.20 12.96 12.26
N ARG A 114 -3.72 14.21 12.46
CA ARG A 114 -2.38 14.46 12.99
C ARG A 114 -2.39 14.25 14.51
N GLY A 115 -1.47 13.43 15.00
CA GLY A 115 -1.25 13.29 16.43
C GLY A 115 -0.79 14.62 17.04
N GLN A 116 -1.13 14.82 18.31
CA GLN A 116 -0.73 15.97 19.10
C GLN A 116 0.35 15.56 20.10
N ARG A 117 1.38 16.40 20.25
CA ARG A 117 2.37 16.21 21.31
C ARG A 117 1.67 16.40 22.66
N SER A 118 2.04 15.56 23.63
CA SER A 118 1.60 15.78 25.01
C SER A 118 2.38 16.97 25.58
N ASN A 119 1.73 18.12 25.72
CA ASN A 119 2.29 19.26 26.46
C ASN A 119 1.38 19.61 27.64
N GLY A 120 1.97 19.69 28.84
CA GLY A 120 1.26 20.10 30.06
C GLY A 120 0.02 19.26 30.38
N ARG A 121 -1.15 19.93 30.46
CA ARG A 121 -2.43 19.37 30.94
C ARG A 121 -3.12 18.42 29.94
N PHE A 122 -2.64 18.34 28.70
CA PHE A 122 -3.27 17.53 27.65
C PHE A 122 -2.51 16.21 27.43
N ARG A 123 -3.24 15.08 27.48
CA ARG A 123 -2.74 13.80 27.00
C ARG A 123 -2.67 13.88 25.48
N GLY A 124 -1.46 13.83 24.92
CA GLY A 124 -1.26 13.92 23.48
C GLY A 124 -2.12 12.91 22.71
N ALA A 125 -2.78 13.37 21.65
CA ALA A 125 -3.59 12.52 20.78
C ALA A 125 -2.70 11.70 19.82
N PRO A 126 -2.97 10.40 19.60
CA PRO A 126 -2.27 9.63 18.58
C PRO A 126 -2.63 10.11 17.17
N SER A 127 -1.77 9.82 16.20
CA SER A 127 -2.15 9.97 14.79
C SER A 127 -3.21 8.94 14.44
N GLN A 128 -4.17 9.34 13.60
CA GLN A 128 -5.23 8.47 13.10
C GLN A 128 -4.97 8.08 11.65
N TRP A 129 -5.34 6.84 11.32
CA TRP A 129 -5.05 6.23 10.03
C TRP A 129 -6.27 5.55 9.43
N ALA A 130 -6.25 5.39 8.11
CA ALA A 130 -7.19 4.58 7.34
C ALA A 130 -6.47 3.64 6.39
N LEU A 131 -7.11 2.50 6.12
CA LEU A 131 -6.79 1.58 5.04
C LEU A 131 -7.60 2.02 3.81
N GLU A 132 -6.91 2.32 2.71
CA GLU A 132 -7.51 3.01 1.56
C GLU A 132 -8.41 2.10 0.69
N TRP A 133 -8.40 0.79 0.92
CA TRP A 133 -9.24 -0.20 0.22
C TRP A 133 -10.49 -0.61 1.03
N LEU A 134 -10.69 -0.01 2.20
CA LEU A 134 -11.86 -0.24 3.04
C LEU A 134 -12.66 1.06 3.20
N PRO A 135 -14.00 0.98 3.35
CA PRO A 135 -14.82 2.15 3.64
C PRO A 135 -14.42 2.75 4.98
N LEU A 136 -14.64 4.05 5.15
CA LEU A 136 -14.42 4.73 6.43
C LEU A 136 -15.60 4.51 7.38
N ALA A 137 -15.37 4.75 8.67
CA ALA A 137 -16.37 4.70 9.72
C ALA A 137 -17.55 5.68 9.49
N ASP A 138 -17.30 6.79 8.80
CA ASP A 138 -18.32 7.79 8.43
C ASP A 138 -19.18 7.39 7.22
N GLY A 139 -18.94 6.21 6.64
CA GLY A 139 -19.64 5.72 5.45
C GLY A 139 -19.03 6.16 4.12
N THR A 140 -17.94 6.93 4.13
CA THR A 140 -17.19 7.25 2.90
C THR A 140 -16.64 5.99 2.26
N PHE A 141 -16.91 5.81 0.97
CA PHE A 141 -16.41 4.68 0.20
C PHE A 141 -14.87 4.64 0.13
N GLU A 142 -14.33 3.45 -0.10
CA GLU A 142 -12.90 3.25 -0.29
C GLU A 142 -12.37 4.03 -1.50
N SER A 143 -11.18 4.60 -1.38
CA SER A 143 -10.58 5.41 -2.45
C SER A 143 -9.82 4.56 -3.48
N ASN A 144 -9.33 3.39 -3.05
CA ASN A 144 -8.49 2.48 -3.84
C ASN A 144 -7.37 3.21 -4.61
N ARG A 145 -6.73 4.21 -3.98
CA ARG A 145 -5.71 5.06 -4.63
C ARG A 145 -4.56 4.27 -5.27
N TRP A 146 -4.23 3.11 -4.74
CA TRP A 146 -3.24 2.19 -5.30
C TRP A 146 -3.55 1.78 -6.76
N LYS A 147 -4.82 1.77 -7.18
CA LYS A 147 -5.24 1.46 -8.57
C LYS A 147 -4.76 2.50 -9.59
N LYS A 148 -4.44 3.72 -9.15
CA LYS A 148 -3.98 4.80 -10.04
C LYS A 148 -2.53 4.63 -10.51
N LEU A 149 -1.79 3.68 -9.92
CA LEU A 149 -0.41 3.39 -10.25
C LEU A 149 -0.41 2.15 -11.14
N GLU A 150 -0.36 2.35 -12.45
CA GLU A 150 -0.52 1.28 -13.45
C GLU A 150 0.80 0.60 -13.79
N THR A 151 1.93 1.22 -13.42
CA THR A 151 3.28 0.68 -13.63
C THR A 151 4.13 0.75 -12.35
N GLU A 152 5.17 -0.08 -12.27
CA GLU A 152 6.10 -0.05 -11.13
C GLU A 152 6.92 1.24 -11.12
N GLU A 153 7.24 1.78 -12.30
CA GLU A 153 7.94 3.05 -12.48
C GLU A 153 7.14 4.21 -11.89
N GLU A 154 5.84 4.30 -12.19
CA GLU A 154 4.94 5.30 -11.60
C GLU A 154 4.84 5.15 -10.08
N ALA A 155 4.75 3.91 -9.60
CA ALA A 155 4.69 3.62 -8.17
C ALA A 155 5.98 4.03 -7.45
N ARG A 156 7.16 3.72 -8.00
CA ARG A 156 8.45 4.17 -7.48
C ARG A 156 8.58 5.70 -7.53
N ALA A 157 8.17 6.32 -8.64
CA ALA A 157 8.19 7.78 -8.79
C ALA A 157 7.30 8.48 -7.75
N ALA A 158 6.14 7.91 -7.44
CA ALA A 158 5.26 8.43 -6.38
C ALA A 158 5.93 8.38 -5.00
N VAL A 159 6.66 7.31 -4.69
CA VAL A 159 7.44 7.18 -3.45
C VAL A 159 8.57 8.21 -3.40
N VAL A 160 9.35 8.33 -4.48
CA VAL A 160 10.47 9.30 -4.56
C VAL A 160 9.96 10.72 -4.34
N ARG A 161 8.89 11.12 -5.03
CA ARG A 161 8.27 12.43 -4.88
C ARG A 161 7.84 12.68 -3.43
N ALA A 162 7.12 11.73 -2.82
CA ALA A 162 6.66 11.88 -1.44
C ALA A 162 7.81 11.95 -0.42
N MET A 163 8.92 11.24 -0.67
CA MET A 163 10.12 11.31 0.17
C MET A 163 10.84 12.65 0.01
N ALA A 164 10.95 13.17 -1.22
CA ALA A 164 11.55 14.48 -1.50
C ALA A 164 10.74 15.62 -0.86
N GLU A 165 9.41 15.59 -0.97
CA GLU A 165 8.49 16.54 -0.32
C GLU A 165 8.66 16.52 1.21
N HIS A 166 8.90 15.34 1.79
CA HIS A 166 9.14 15.23 3.23
C HIS A 166 10.53 15.73 3.65
N GLY A 167 11.58 15.38 2.90
CA GLY A 167 12.95 15.81 3.15
C GLY A 167 13.14 17.33 3.00
N GLY A 168 12.50 17.93 1.98
CA GLY A 168 12.53 19.37 1.75
C GLY A 168 11.85 20.20 2.84
N ALA A 169 11.07 19.58 3.73
CA ALA A 169 10.45 20.23 4.88
C ALA A 169 11.30 20.17 6.16
N GLY A 170 12.50 19.55 6.15
CA GLY A 170 13.29 19.35 7.37
C GLY A 170 14.80 19.20 7.25
N GLU A 171 15.37 18.97 6.06
CA GLU A 171 16.83 18.87 5.87
C GLU A 171 17.21 19.48 4.51
N HIS A 172 18.20 20.39 4.51
CA HIS A 172 18.88 20.79 3.28
C HIS A 172 19.42 19.54 2.58
N PRO A 173 19.04 19.27 1.32
CA PRO A 173 19.63 18.16 0.58
C PRO A 173 21.13 18.41 0.43
N ARG A 174 21.96 17.38 0.60
CA ARG A 174 23.33 17.45 0.07
C ARG A 174 23.22 17.63 -1.45
N GLN A 175 24.01 18.57 -1.97
CA GLN A 175 23.95 19.07 -3.35
C GLN A 175 24.27 17.99 -4.42
N ASP A 176 24.72 16.81 -4.01
CA ASP A 176 25.15 15.69 -4.85
C ASP A 176 24.00 14.85 -5.43
N ILE A 177 22.81 14.86 -4.81
CA ILE A 177 21.66 14.06 -5.29
C ILE A 177 20.84 14.80 -6.37
N ILE A 178 20.88 16.14 -6.37
CA ILE A 178 20.08 16.96 -7.29
C ILE A 178 20.61 16.85 -8.73
N SER A 179 21.93 16.72 -8.93
CA SER A 179 22.55 16.60 -10.26
C SER A 179 22.18 15.32 -11.02
N ASP A 180 21.85 14.24 -10.31
CA ASP A 180 21.50 12.96 -10.94
C ASP A 180 20.04 12.92 -11.42
N ILE A 181 19.14 13.70 -10.79
CA ILE A 181 17.73 13.76 -11.16
C ILE A 181 17.54 14.56 -12.46
N ASP A 182 18.28 15.66 -12.63
CA ASP A 182 18.25 16.45 -13.86
C ASP A 182 18.84 15.66 -15.05
N SER A 183 19.83 14.80 -14.80
CA SER A 183 20.42 13.91 -15.82
C SER A 183 19.45 12.80 -16.31
N ILE A 184 18.55 12.32 -15.44
CA ILE A 184 17.54 11.30 -15.80
C ILE A 184 16.38 11.92 -16.59
N ALA A 185 16.04 13.18 -16.33
CA ALA A 185 14.98 13.91 -17.03
C ALA A 185 15.37 14.38 -18.44
N GLU A 186 16.66 14.48 -18.75
CA GLU A 186 17.17 15.05 -20.02
C GLU A 186 17.51 14.05 -21.13
N LYS A 187 17.23 12.74 -21.01
CA LYS A 187 17.48 11.84 -22.15
C LYS A 187 16.49 12.11 -23.30
N PRO A 188 16.93 12.58 -24.48
CA PRO A 188 16.03 12.88 -25.58
C PRO A 188 15.42 11.60 -26.14
N ALA A 189 14.13 11.68 -26.48
CA ALA A 189 13.39 10.65 -27.19
C ALA A 189 14.14 10.23 -28.46
N VAL A 190 14.73 9.04 -28.45
CA VAL A 190 15.34 8.45 -29.64
C VAL A 190 14.24 8.24 -30.68
N SER A 191 14.48 8.85 -31.84
CA SER A 191 13.55 8.99 -32.95
C SER A 191 13.01 7.65 -33.45
N ARG A 192 11.69 7.54 -33.49
CA ARG A 192 10.98 6.46 -34.18
C ARG A 192 10.30 7.04 -35.40
N VAL A 193 11.08 7.41 -36.41
CA VAL A 193 10.56 7.82 -37.73
C VAL A 193 11.40 7.18 -38.84
N ASN A 194 10.68 6.45 -39.70
CA ASN A 194 11.05 5.93 -41.02
C ASN A 194 11.76 4.58 -41.13
N ARG A 195 10.99 3.51 -40.86
CA ARG A 195 10.99 2.32 -41.73
C ARG A 195 9.95 2.57 -42.84
N LEU A 196 10.38 2.87 -44.07
CA LEU A 196 9.75 2.53 -45.37
C LEU A 196 10.33 3.40 -46.51
N ARG A 197 10.54 2.75 -47.69
CA ARG A 197 10.99 3.25 -49.01
C ARG A 197 12.51 3.08 -49.23
N LYS A 198 13.03 2.36 -50.23
CA LYS A 198 12.46 1.83 -51.49
C LYS A 198 13.32 0.67 -52.01
N THR A 199 12.65 -0.32 -52.60
CA THR A 199 13.11 -1.12 -53.74
C THR A 199 13.33 -0.23 -54.96
N ALA A 200 14.51 -0.30 -55.57
CA ALA A 200 14.81 -0.20 -57.01
C ALA A 200 16.33 -0.35 -57.19
#